data_AF-A5GHY1-F1
#
_entry.id   AF-A5GHY1-F1
#
_cell.length_a   1.000
_cell.length_b   1.000
_cell.length_c   1.000
_cell.angle_alpha   90.00
_cell.angle_beta   90.00
_cell.angle_gamma   90.00
#
_symmetry.space_group_name_H-M   'P 1'
#
loop_
_entity.id
_entity.type
_entity.pdbx_description
1 polymer ?
#
loop_
_entity_poly.entity_id
_entity_poly.type
_entity_poly.pdbx_seq_one_letter_code
_entity_poly.pdbx_strand_id
1 'polypeptide(L)'
;MLFKPDLDIPAQGWTLSQAGSSDSRDAVIRFWLAAPMDQIQALWSGGFGEITRQLVNQLSPSFEFTPQQVNLRNALNQRIGSLGLTQPLAHQLLVALFLLSPPGLLKIANPEQQLPPWLVEAFKSLYDNNQQTMTVLGGPESVQQQPPLDSLPRPDFGAFPTSLAELVGNRIQLNRLLGLSNLYYIDPEDQEITQELVEMRRALAELIQAAPASDLERIWSTEFGDRYWALVRSGIQKEGLGQADQEIKEAATHQLSPSGGGFGSPTALNAFLIVMMYFMPGGMRVEAPEQKLPSWLLESYRQVFEQAQPTSV
;
A
#
# COMPACT_ATOMS: atom_id res chain seq x y z
N MET A 1 -16.04 -6.41 36.86
CA MET A 1 -14.84 -7.07 36.30
C MET A 1 -14.59 -6.45 34.93
N LEU A 2 -13.37 -5.97 34.74
CA LEU A 2 -12.96 -5.07 33.65
C LEU A 2 -12.99 -5.79 32.29
N PHE A 3 -13.91 -5.40 31.42
CA PHE A 3 -13.81 -5.69 30.00
C PHE A 3 -12.64 -4.87 29.43
N LYS A 4 -11.54 -5.53 29.07
CA LYS A 4 -10.58 -5.02 28.10
C LYS A 4 -11.15 -5.35 26.72
N PRO A 5 -11.61 -4.39 25.91
CA PRO A 5 -11.64 -4.61 24.48
C PRO A 5 -10.18 -4.51 24.05
N ASP A 6 -9.48 -5.65 23.99
CA ASP A 6 -8.26 -5.73 23.21
C ASP A 6 -8.67 -5.35 21.79
N LEU A 7 -8.29 -4.15 21.36
CA LEU A 7 -8.31 -3.78 19.95
C LEU A 7 -7.31 -4.72 19.30
N ASP A 8 -7.80 -5.85 18.82
CA ASP A 8 -7.00 -6.86 18.14
C ASP A 8 -6.69 -6.29 16.75
N ILE A 9 -5.62 -5.50 16.68
CA ILE A 9 -5.08 -4.99 15.42
C ILE A 9 -4.56 -6.24 14.69
N PRO A 10 -5.14 -6.61 13.54
CA PRO A 10 -4.80 -7.87 12.89
C PRO A 10 -3.32 -7.89 12.52
N ALA A 11 -2.64 -8.98 12.89
CA ALA A 11 -1.22 -9.19 12.65
C ALA A 11 -0.88 -9.57 11.18
N GLN A 12 -1.85 -9.55 10.27
CA GLN A 12 -1.69 -9.94 8.86
C GLN A 12 -2.03 -8.79 7.91
N GLY A 13 -1.23 -8.65 6.86
CA GLY A 13 -1.40 -7.65 5.80
C GLY A 13 -2.71 -7.83 5.03
N TRP A 14 -3.33 -6.70 4.69
CA TRP A 14 -4.68 -6.57 4.13
C TRP A 14 -4.68 -6.42 2.59
N THR A 15 -5.83 -6.65 1.90
CA THR A 15 -6.09 -6.56 0.45
C THR A 15 -7.29 -5.67 -0.02
N LEU A 16 -7.05 -4.55 -0.76
CA LEU A 16 -7.92 -3.74 -1.68
C LEU A 16 -8.82 -4.45 -2.72
N SER A 17 -8.70 -5.74 -3.04
CA SER A 17 -9.71 -6.43 -3.89
C SER A 17 -11.12 -6.44 -3.28
N GLN A 18 -11.24 -6.00 -2.03
CA GLN A 18 -12.50 -5.81 -1.36
C GLN A 18 -13.11 -4.40 -1.57
N ALA A 19 -12.42 -3.45 -2.22
CA ALA A 19 -12.77 -2.03 -2.33
C ALA A 19 -14.01 -1.67 -3.20
N GLY A 20 -14.65 -2.66 -3.83
CA GLY A 20 -15.88 -2.49 -4.63
C GLY A 20 -17.16 -3.15 -4.09
N SER A 21 -17.09 -3.87 -2.96
CA SER A 21 -18.24 -4.51 -2.29
C SER A 21 -18.17 -4.23 -0.78
N SER A 22 -19.22 -4.48 0.01
CA SER A 22 -19.29 -4.06 1.44
C SER A 22 -18.08 -4.39 2.33
N ASP A 23 -17.22 -5.32 1.92
CA ASP A 23 -15.95 -5.69 2.54
C ASP A 23 -14.83 -4.63 2.42
N SER A 24 -14.98 -3.60 1.56
CA SER A 24 -14.03 -2.49 1.35
C SER A 24 -13.74 -1.67 2.59
N ARG A 25 -14.77 -1.52 3.42
CA ARG A 25 -14.76 -0.56 4.51
C ARG A 25 -13.93 -1.05 5.68
N ASP A 26 -14.13 -2.30 6.10
CA ASP A 26 -13.40 -2.92 7.22
C ASP A 26 -11.91 -3.06 6.92
N ALA A 27 -11.65 -3.33 5.66
CA ALA A 27 -10.41 -3.27 4.95
C ALA A 27 -9.65 -1.93 5.10
N VAL A 28 -10.24 -0.81 4.65
CA VAL A 28 -9.65 0.52 4.78
C VAL A 28 -9.56 0.95 6.25
N ILE A 29 -10.51 0.55 7.10
CA ILE A 29 -10.45 0.76 8.55
C ILE A 29 -9.19 0.11 9.13
N ARG A 30 -8.92 -1.17 8.81
CA ARG A 30 -7.73 -1.88 9.28
C ARG A 30 -6.44 -1.20 8.82
N PHE A 31 -6.39 -0.73 7.57
CA PHE A 31 -5.25 0.05 7.07
C PHE A 31 -4.99 1.26 7.96
N TRP A 32 -6.01 2.10 8.20
CA TRP A 32 -5.84 3.29 9.02
C TRP A 32 -5.44 2.96 10.46
N LEU A 33 -5.95 1.88 11.05
CA LEU A 33 -5.57 1.43 12.39
C LEU A 33 -4.15 0.87 12.48
N ALA A 34 -3.55 0.46 11.36
CA ALA A 34 -2.17 -0.03 11.29
C ALA A 34 -1.16 1.03 10.80
N ALA A 35 -1.64 2.11 10.15
CA ALA A 35 -0.80 3.15 9.57
C ALA A 35 0.07 3.86 10.62
N PRO A 36 1.33 4.19 10.32
CA PRO A 36 2.18 4.97 11.23
C PRO A 36 1.57 6.34 11.52
N MET A 37 1.50 6.72 12.81
CA MET A 37 0.83 7.96 13.25
C MET A 37 1.44 9.23 12.63
N ASP A 38 2.74 9.23 12.38
CA ASP A 38 3.50 10.32 11.75
C ASP A 38 3.22 10.44 10.24
N GLN A 39 2.63 9.42 9.62
CA GLN A 39 2.34 9.37 8.19
C GLN A 39 0.86 9.60 7.85
N ILE A 40 -0.03 9.64 8.84
CA ILE A 40 -1.48 9.75 8.61
C ILE A 40 -1.83 10.94 7.71
N GLN A 41 -1.20 12.10 7.90
CA GLN A 41 -1.45 13.27 7.06
C GLN A 41 -1.04 13.02 5.59
N ALA A 42 0.15 12.47 5.37
CA ALA A 42 0.65 12.20 4.02
C ALA A 42 -0.23 11.16 3.30
N LEU A 43 -0.64 10.11 4.02
CA LEU A 43 -1.54 9.08 3.51
C LEU A 43 -2.94 9.64 3.20
N TRP A 44 -3.43 10.56 4.04
CA TRP A 44 -4.71 11.25 3.83
C TRP A 44 -4.70 12.17 2.62
N SER A 45 -3.58 12.83 2.35
CA SER A 45 -3.41 13.65 1.15
C SER A 45 -3.27 12.84 -0.14
N GLY A 46 -3.02 11.52 -0.05
CA GLY A 46 -2.89 10.62 -1.20
C GLY A 46 -4.14 9.78 -1.48
N GLY A 47 -3.97 8.74 -2.29
CA GLY A 47 -5.07 7.88 -2.77
C GLY A 47 -5.86 7.17 -1.67
N PHE A 48 -5.24 6.81 -0.55
CA PHE A 48 -5.97 6.24 0.60
C PHE A 48 -6.96 7.23 1.21
N GLY A 49 -6.61 8.51 1.27
CA GLY A 49 -7.54 9.55 1.68
C GLY A 49 -8.70 9.72 0.71
N GLU A 50 -8.46 9.60 -0.60
CA GLU A 50 -9.52 9.68 -1.62
C GLU A 50 -10.50 8.51 -1.52
N ILE A 51 -10.00 7.28 -1.44
CA ILE A 51 -10.81 6.07 -1.21
C ILE A 51 -11.63 6.23 0.07
N THR A 52 -11.01 6.74 1.13
CA THR A 52 -11.70 6.99 2.40
C THR A 52 -12.84 7.99 2.23
N ARG A 53 -12.60 9.12 1.56
CA ARG A 53 -13.66 10.12 1.29
C ARG A 53 -14.79 9.52 0.46
N GLN A 54 -14.49 8.72 -0.57
CA GLN A 54 -15.50 8.05 -1.39
C GLN A 54 -16.37 7.10 -0.55
N LEU A 55 -15.75 6.22 0.25
CA LEU A 55 -16.48 5.27 1.11
C LEU A 55 -17.32 5.96 2.19
N VAL A 56 -16.86 7.08 2.72
CA VAL A 56 -17.62 7.91 3.66
C VAL A 56 -18.81 8.58 2.96
N ASN A 57 -18.62 9.09 1.74
CA ASN A 57 -19.69 9.71 0.97
C ASN A 57 -20.77 8.73 0.51
N GLN A 58 -20.50 7.43 0.50
CA GLN A 58 -21.52 6.38 0.28
C GLN A 58 -22.42 6.16 1.50
N LEU A 59 -22.07 6.67 2.68
CA LEU A 59 -22.85 6.48 3.89
C LEU A 59 -24.07 7.42 3.89
N SER A 60 -25.22 6.86 4.25
CA SER A 60 -26.43 7.61 4.56
C SER A 60 -26.87 7.35 6.01
N PRO A 61 -27.77 8.15 6.59
CA PRO A 61 -28.32 7.89 7.91
C PRO A 61 -29.01 6.53 8.05
N SER A 62 -29.44 5.92 6.95
CA SER A 62 -30.05 4.60 6.88
C SER A 62 -29.06 3.49 6.51
N PHE A 63 -27.76 3.80 6.44
CA PHE A 63 -26.73 2.81 6.12
C PHE A 63 -26.63 1.78 7.24
N GLU A 64 -26.81 0.50 6.89
CA GLU A 64 -26.74 -0.60 7.86
C GLU A 64 -25.29 -1.06 8.04
N PHE A 65 -24.78 -0.89 9.26
CA PHE A 65 -23.47 -1.42 9.65
C PHE A 65 -23.62 -2.83 10.23
N THR A 66 -22.61 -3.66 10.01
CA THR A 66 -22.54 -4.98 10.65
C THR A 66 -22.42 -4.84 12.18
N PRO A 67 -22.82 -5.84 12.97
CA PRO A 67 -22.63 -5.80 14.43
C PRO A 67 -21.17 -5.57 14.84
N GLN A 68 -20.22 -6.09 14.06
CA GLN A 68 -18.79 -5.90 14.28
C GLN A 68 -18.36 -4.44 14.07
N GLN A 69 -18.82 -3.81 12.98
CA GLN A 69 -18.60 -2.39 12.70
C GLN A 69 -19.19 -1.48 13.78
N VAL A 70 -20.40 -1.79 14.27
CA VAL A 70 -21.02 -1.06 15.39
C VAL A 70 -20.18 -1.18 16.66
N ASN A 71 -19.72 -2.39 16.99
CA ASN A 71 -18.87 -2.61 18.15
C ASN A 71 -17.53 -1.87 18.04
N LEU A 72 -16.89 -1.93 16.87
CA LEU A 72 -15.64 -1.23 16.59
C LEU A 72 -15.82 0.29 16.72
N ARG A 73 -16.89 0.85 16.12
CA ARG A 73 -17.23 2.27 16.25
C ARG A 73 -17.37 2.69 17.72
N ASN A 74 -18.04 1.88 18.54
CA ASN A 74 -18.21 2.17 19.96
C ASN A 74 -16.87 2.12 20.71
N ALA A 75 -16.01 1.14 20.39
CA ALA A 75 -14.67 1.02 20.98
C ALA A 75 -13.77 2.21 20.59
N LEU A 76 -13.78 2.63 19.32
CA LEU A 76 -13.03 3.80 18.85
C LEU A 76 -13.49 5.07 19.57
N ASN A 77 -14.81 5.30 19.67
CA ASN A 77 -15.36 6.45 20.40
C ASN A 77 -14.95 6.47 21.88
N GLN A 78 -15.03 5.32 22.56
CA GLN A 78 -14.58 5.22 23.96
C GLN A 78 -13.08 5.51 24.08
N ARG A 79 -12.27 4.98 23.17
CA ARG A 79 -10.82 5.18 23.19
C ARG A 79 -10.45 6.63 22.92
N ILE A 80 -11.02 7.26 21.90
CA ILE A 80 -10.85 8.69 21.59
C ILE A 80 -11.28 9.55 22.79
N GLY A 81 -12.42 9.25 23.40
CA GLY A 81 -12.90 9.97 24.59
C GLY A 81 -11.94 9.88 25.78
N SER A 82 -11.25 8.74 25.95
CA SER A 82 -10.23 8.58 27.00
C SER A 82 -8.89 9.24 26.69
N LEU A 83 -8.51 9.34 25.42
CA LEU A 83 -7.22 9.90 24.98
C LEU A 83 -7.25 11.43 24.85
N GLY A 84 -8.39 11.98 24.43
CA GLY A 84 -8.49 13.35 23.94
C GLY A 84 -8.02 13.48 22.49
N LEU A 85 -8.62 14.43 21.76
CA LEU A 85 -8.46 14.57 20.31
C LEU A 85 -7.11 15.17 19.86
N THR A 86 -6.31 15.71 20.80
CA THR A 86 -5.02 16.35 20.49
C THR A 86 -3.87 15.35 20.31
N GLN A 87 -4.09 14.07 20.63
CA GLN A 87 -3.07 13.03 20.57
C GLN A 87 -2.93 12.47 19.13
N PRO A 88 -1.70 12.19 18.64
CA PRO A 88 -1.49 11.59 17.31
C PRO A 88 -2.29 10.30 17.07
N LEU A 89 -2.39 9.44 18.09
CA LEU A 89 -3.20 8.23 18.03
C LEU A 89 -4.69 8.55 17.84
N ALA A 90 -5.20 9.62 18.46
CA ALA A 90 -6.59 10.01 18.29
C ALA A 90 -6.89 10.43 16.84
N HIS A 91 -5.94 11.06 16.13
CA HIS A 91 -6.10 11.40 14.71
C HIS A 91 -6.23 10.14 13.84
N GLN A 92 -5.38 9.14 14.10
CA GLN A 92 -5.44 7.85 13.42
C GLN A 92 -6.78 7.14 13.65
N LEU A 93 -7.22 7.05 14.91
CA LEU A 93 -8.50 6.46 15.25
C LEU A 93 -9.67 7.24 14.64
N LEU A 94 -9.55 8.57 14.52
CA LEU A 94 -10.58 9.43 13.95
C LEU A 94 -10.76 9.19 12.44
N VAL A 95 -9.66 9.02 11.70
CA VAL A 95 -9.73 8.70 10.26
C VAL A 95 -10.41 7.35 10.04
N ALA A 96 -10.10 6.34 10.86
CA ALA A 96 -10.81 5.07 10.83
C ALA A 96 -12.30 5.22 11.21
N LEU A 97 -12.60 6.10 12.18
CA LEU A 97 -13.96 6.36 12.63
C LEU A 97 -14.85 7.03 11.56
N PHE A 98 -14.27 7.81 10.64
CA PHE A 98 -15.03 8.40 9.53
C PHE A 98 -15.76 7.33 8.71
N LEU A 99 -15.09 6.22 8.43
CA LEU A 99 -15.66 5.09 7.68
C LEU A 99 -16.85 4.43 8.36
N LEU A 100 -17.02 4.62 9.67
CA LEU A 100 -18.06 4.02 10.51
C LEU A 100 -19.13 5.04 10.95
N SER A 101 -19.05 6.27 10.46
CA SER A 101 -19.89 7.37 10.92
C SER A 101 -20.56 8.05 9.72
N PRO A 102 -21.87 7.88 9.53
CA PRO A 102 -22.59 8.59 8.48
C PRO A 102 -22.46 10.11 8.62
N PRO A 103 -22.46 10.86 7.50
CA PRO A 103 -22.50 12.31 7.51
C PRO A 103 -23.60 12.86 8.45
N GLY A 104 -23.26 13.87 9.25
CA GLY A 104 -24.16 14.49 10.24
C GLY A 104 -24.28 13.81 11.61
N LEU A 105 -23.78 12.57 11.78
CA LEU A 105 -23.81 11.86 13.08
C LEU A 105 -22.54 12.05 13.92
N LEU A 106 -21.39 12.26 13.28
CA LEU A 106 -20.16 12.59 13.99
C LEU A 106 -20.11 14.10 14.27
N LYS A 107 -20.04 14.46 15.56
CA LYS A 107 -19.94 15.86 16.00
C LYS A 107 -18.72 16.03 16.87
N ILE A 108 -17.84 16.94 16.46
CA ILE A 108 -16.65 17.34 17.22
C ILE A 108 -16.86 18.79 17.65
N ALA A 109 -16.79 19.06 18.94
CA ALA A 109 -16.91 20.42 19.45
C ALA A 109 -15.57 21.16 19.26
N ASN A 110 -15.61 22.34 18.64
CA ASN A 110 -14.44 23.19 18.40
C ASN A 110 -13.27 22.42 17.72
N PRO A 111 -13.49 21.80 16.54
CA PRO A 111 -12.46 20.97 15.89
C PRO A 111 -11.16 21.75 15.64
N GLU A 112 -11.23 23.07 15.41
CA GLU A 112 -10.07 23.95 15.21
C GLU A 112 -9.14 24.03 16.42
N GLN A 113 -9.65 23.77 17.63
CA GLN A 113 -8.87 23.79 18.86
C GLN A 113 -8.31 22.41 19.23
N GLN A 114 -8.85 21.35 18.63
CA GLN A 114 -8.62 19.98 19.07
C GLN A 114 -7.90 19.12 18.02
N LEU A 115 -7.96 19.51 16.75
CA LEU A 115 -7.42 18.75 15.61
C LEU A 115 -6.38 19.56 14.83
N PRO A 116 -5.42 18.89 14.16
CA PRO A 116 -4.52 19.55 13.24
C PRO A 116 -5.29 20.10 12.01
N PRO A 117 -4.81 21.17 11.36
CA PRO A 117 -5.54 21.86 10.29
C PRO A 117 -6.05 20.95 9.16
N TRP A 118 -5.22 19.99 8.73
CA TRP A 118 -5.60 19.06 7.65
C TRP A 118 -6.78 18.16 8.03
N LEU A 119 -6.89 17.79 9.31
CA LEU A 119 -7.95 16.91 9.81
C LEU A 119 -9.23 17.71 10.12
N VAL A 120 -9.09 18.99 10.46
CA VAL A 120 -10.22 19.92 10.48
C VAL A 120 -10.83 20.03 9.08
N GLU A 121 -10.00 20.27 8.05
CA GLU A 121 -10.47 20.35 6.66
C GLU A 121 -11.13 19.03 6.21
N ALA A 122 -10.50 17.90 6.50
CA ALA A 122 -11.06 16.57 6.28
C ALA A 122 -12.45 16.41 6.92
N PHE A 123 -12.55 16.70 8.21
CA PHE A 123 -13.79 16.60 8.96
C PHE A 123 -14.89 17.50 8.37
N LYS A 124 -14.59 18.78 8.09
CA LYS A 124 -15.55 19.73 7.53
C LYS A 124 -16.04 19.30 6.15
N SER A 125 -15.13 18.88 5.28
CA SER A 125 -15.48 18.45 3.92
C SER A 125 -16.44 17.26 3.92
N LEU A 126 -16.31 16.34 4.88
CA LEU A 126 -17.13 15.14 4.99
C LEU A 126 -18.44 15.37 5.77
N TYR A 127 -18.43 16.21 6.80
CA TYR A 127 -19.53 16.28 7.79
C TYR A 127 -20.25 17.63 7.86
N ASP A 128 -19.62 18.75 7.50
CA ASP A 128 -20.26 20.08 7.55
C ASP A 128 -21.03 20.40 6.25
N ASN A 129 -20.55 19.94 5.10
CA ASN A 129 -21.18 20.22 3.79
C ASN A 129 -22.51 19.47 3.54
N ASN A 130 -22.88 18.51 4.39
CA ASN A 130 -24.07 17.67 4.21
C ASN A 130 -25.32 18.16 4.96
N GLN A 131 -25.30 19.38 5.53
CA GLN A 131 -26.51 19.97 6.13
C GLN A 131 -27.50 20.61 5.13
N GLN A 132 -27.22 20.61 3.82
CA GLN A 132 -28.09 21.25 2.82
C GLN A 132 -29.09 20.33 2.10
N THR A 133 -29.10 19.01 2.32
CA THR A 133 -30.02 18.08 1.62
C THR A 133 -31.24 17.63 2.43
N MET A 134 -31.56 18.31 3.54
CA MET A 134 -32.87 18.19 4.20
C MET A 134 -33.76 19.40 3.92
N THR A 135 -34.07 19.66 2.66
CA THR A 135 -35.30 20.39 2.33
C THR A 135 -35.82 20.03 0.94
N VAL A 136 -37.12 19.75 0.90
CA VAL A 136 -38.02 19.61 -0.26
C VAL A 136 -38.12 18.22 -0.91
N LEU A 137 -39.09 17.46 -0.37
CA LEU A 137 -39.91 16.50 -1.08
C LEU A 137 -40.49 17.10 -2.39
N GLY A 138 -40.29 16.41 -3.51
CA GLY A 138 -41.13 16.50 -4.72
C GLY A 138 -40.49 17.16 -5.95
N GLY A 139 -40.06 16.34 -6.91
CA GLY A 139 -39.69 16.78 -8.27
C GLY A 139 -38.92 15.69 -9.04
N PRO A 140 -39.16 15.49 -10.35
CA PRO A 140 -38.84 14.24 -11.03
C PRO A 140 -37.35 14.07 -11.30
N GLU A 141 -36.95 12.81 -11.36
CA GLU A 141 -35.62 12.28 -11.70
C GLU A 141 -34.92 13.12 -12.78
N SER A 142 -33.89 13.83 -12.36
CA SER A 142 -32.85 14.32 -13.25
C SER A 142 -31.73 13.30 -13.21
N VAL A 143 -31.64 12.45 -14.22
CA VAL A 143 -30.48 11.59 -14.45
C VAL A 143 -29.30 12.50 -14.79
N GLN A 144 -28.57 12.94 -13.77
CA GLN A 144 -27.26 13.56 -13.96
C GLN A 144 -26.29 12.45 -14.33
N GLN A 145 -25.91 12.44 -15.60
CA GLN A 145 -24.88 11.57 -16.16
C GLN A 145 -23.61 11.71 -15.31
N GLN A 146 -23.18 10.61 -14.69
CA GLN A 146 -21.84 10.49 -14.12
C GLN A 146 -20.84 10.85 -15.24
N PRO A 147 -19.87 11.74 -14.97
CA PRO A 147 -18.82 12.00 -15.94
C PRO A 147 -18.06 10.69 -16.22
N PRO A 148 -17.64 10.44 -17.47
CA PRO A 148 -16.83 9.27 -17.79
C PRO A 148 -15.55 9.27 -16.94
N LEU A 149 -15.19 8.07 -16.45
CA LEU A 149 -14.05 7.79 -15.57
C LEU A 149 -12.71 8.33 -16.10
N ASP A 150 -12.61 8.62 -17.40
CA ASP A 150 -11.42 9.15 -18.09
C ASP A 150 -11.09 10.64 -17.79
N SER A 151 -11.86 11.34 -16.96
CA SER A 151 -11.68 12.77 -16.70
C SER A 151 -11.03 13.13 -15.35
N LEU A 152 -10.55 12.13 -14.59
CA LEU A 152 -9.77 12.37 -13.38
C LEU A 152 -8.32 12.77 -13.76
N PRO A 153 -7.74 13.82 -13.14
CA PRO A 153 -6.32 14.09 -13.30
C PRO A 153 -5.52 12.91 -12.72
N ARG A 154 -4.87 12.13 -13.59
CA ARG A 154 -3.94 11.08 -13.16
C ARG A 154 -2.87 11.71 -12.25
N PRO A 155 -2.52 11.08 -11.11
CA PRO A 155 -1.45 11.58 -10.27
C PRO A 155 -0.16 11.70 -11.10
N ASP A 156 0.36 12.91 -11.23
CA ASP A 156 1.66 13.13 -11.86
C ASP A 156 2.76 12.75 -10.86
N PHE A 157 3.29 11.55 -10.99
CA PHE A 157 4.42 11.06 -10.19
C PHE A 157 5.77 11.65 -10.65
N GLY A 158 5.75 12.54 -11.65
CA GLY A 158 6.93 13.06 -12.31
C GLY A 158 7.64 12.01 -13.17
N ALA A 159 8.73 12.42 -13.81
CA ALA A 159 9.57 11.50 -14.58
C ALA A 159 10.11 10.39 -13.68
N PHE A 160 10.15 9.16 -14.21
CA PHE A 160 10.78 8.06 -13.52
C PHE A 160 12.31 8.30 -13.43
N PRO A 161 12.96 7.96 -12.30
CA PRO A 161 14.39 8.19 -12.11
C PRO A 161 15.24 7.46 -13.17
N THR A 162 16.38 8.05 -13.54
CA THR A 162 17.28 7.47 -14.55
C THR A 162 18.42 6.64 -13.93
N SER A 163 18.57 6.70 -12.61
CA SER A 163 19.52 5.88 -11.86
C SER A 163 18.92 5.39 -10.55
N LEU A 164 19.48 4.28 -10.03
CA LEU A 164 19.07 3.75 -8.73
C LEU A 164 19.33 4.75 -7.59
N ALA A 165 20.39 5.56 -7.69
CA ALA A 165 20.69 6.61 -6.72
C ALA A 165 19.63 7.72 -6.72
N GLU A 166 19.14 8.13 -7.89
CA GLU A 166 18.03 9.08 -8.00
C GLU A 166 16.74 8.51 -7.44
N LEU A 167 16.45 7.22 -7.69
CA LEU A 167 15.27 6.55 -7.13
C LEU A 167 15.28 6.56 -5.60
N VAL A 168 16.42 6.28 -4.97
CA VAL A 168 16.57 6.32 -3.50
C VAL A 168 16.29 7.70 -2.93
N GLY A 169 16.65 8.77 -3.66
CA GLY A 169 16.34 10.15 -3.28
C GLY A 169 14.89 10.57 -3.56
N ASN A 170 14.15 9.81 -4.38
CA ASN A 170 12.83 10.15 -4.85
C ASN A 170 11.74 9.42 -4.05
N ARG A 171 11.33 10.04 -2.93
CA ARG A 171 10.27 9.49 -2.05
C ARG A 171 8.94 9.25 -2.74
N ILE A 172 8.59 10.05 -3.75
CA ILE A 172 7.33 9.88 -4.49
C ILE A 172 7.36 8.54 -5.22
N GLN A 173 8.46 8.24 -5.93
CA GLN A 173 8.61 7.01 -6.69
C GLN A 173 8.81 5.77 -5.79
N LEU A 174 9.51 5.92 -4.64
CA LEU A 174 9.59 4.85 -3.64
C LEU A 174 8.23 4.52 -3.02
N ASN A 175 7.41 5.53 -2.75
CA ASN A 175 6.05 5.32 -2.23
C ASN A 175 5.12 4.78 -3.31
N ARG A 176 5.31 5.14 -4.58
CA ARG A 176 4.62 4.52 -5.70
C ARG A 176 4.97 3.04 -5.81
N LEU A 177 6.25 2.68 -5.69
CA LEU A 177 6.69 1.28 -5.66
C LEU A 177 6.05 0.49 -4.52
N LEU A 178 6.11 1.03 -3.30
CA LEU A 178 5.45 0.40 -2.14
C LEU A 178 3.93 0.30 -2.36
N GLY A 179 3.32 1.38 -2.81
CA GLY A 179 1.90 1.50 -3.10
C GLY A 179 1.47 0.42 -4.06
N LEU A 180 2.00 0.43 -5.29
CA LEU A 180 1.67 -0.56 -6.32
C LEU A 180 1.98 -1.99 -5.89
N SER A 181 3.11 -2.24 -5.23
CA SER A 181 3.44 -3.58 -4.73
C SER A 181 2.42 -4.08 -3.72
N ASN A 182 1.99 -3.21 -2.80
CA ASN A 182 0.91 -3.53 -1.89
C ASN A 182 -0.38 -3.69 -2.68
N LEU A 183 -0.81 -2.74 -3.51
CA LEU A 183 -2.05 -2.80 -4.30
C LEU A 183 -2.15 -4.10 -5.13
N TYR A 184 -1.04 -4.58 -5.72
CA TYR A 184 -1.02 -5.83 -6.48
C TYR A 184 -1.03 -7.08 -5.60
N TYR A 185 -0.24 -7.12 -4.50
CA TYR A 185 -0.29 -8.22 -3.51
C TYR A 185 -1.71 -8.57 -3.08
N ILE A 186 -2.50 -7.52 -3.14
CA ILE A 186 -3.81 -7.35 -2.64
C ILE A 186 -4.88 -7.70 -3.69
N ASP A 187 -4.77 -7.13 -4.88
CA ASP A 187 -5.71 -7.32 -5.97
C ASP A 187 -4.92 -7.50 -7.27
N PRO A 188 -4.47 -8.73 -7.56
CA PRO A 188 -3.78 -9.01 -8.80
C PRO A 188 -4.70 -8.94 -10.03
N GLU A 189 -6.03 -8.91 -9.85
CA GLU A 189 -7.00 -8.85 -10.94
C GLU A 189 -7.22 -7.41 -11.46
N ASP A 190 -6.76 -6.40 -10.72
CA ASP A 190 -6.76 -5.01 -11.19
C ASP A 190 -5.72 -4.84 -12.30
N GLN A 191 -6.19 -4.84 -13.55
CA GLN A 191 -5.31 -4.78 -14.71
C GLN A 191 -4.52 -3.47 -14.80
N GLU A 192 -5.02 -2.35 -14.27
CA GLU A 192 -4.30 -1.07 -14.30
C GLU A 192 -3.12 -1.11 -13.34
N ILE A 193 -3.36 -1.54 -12.09
CA ILE A 193 -2.31 -1.73 -11.09
C ILE A 193 -1.30 -2.79 -11.52
N THR A 194 -1.78 -3.89 -12.09
CA THR A 194 -0.92 -4.96 -12.61
C THR A 194 -0.03 -4.46 -13.73
N GLN A 195 -0.57 -3.75 -14.71
CA GLN A 195 0.24 -3.18 -15.81
C GLN A 195 1.26 -2.18 -15.27
N GLU A 196 0.86 -1.28 -14.38
CA GLU A 196 1.75 -0.28 -13.81
C GLU A 196 2.86 -0.91 -12.95
N LEU A 197 2.56 -1.98 -12.19
CA LEU A 197 3.57 -2.69 -11.40
C LEU A 197 4.52 -3.52 -12.28
N VAL A 198 4.03 -4.09 -13.39
CA VAL A 198 4.88 -4.76 -14.38
C VAL A 198 5.88 -3.77 -14.99
N GLU A 199 5.40 -2.59 -15.40
CA GLU A 199 6.27 -1.52 -15.91
C GLU A 199 7.28 -1.06 -14.86
N MET A 200 6.83 -0.89 -13.61
CA MET A 200 7.69 -0.48 -12.52
C MET A 200 8.75 -1.55 -12.18
N ARG A 201 8.40 -2.84 -12.19
CA ARG A 201 9.34 -3.95 -12.01
C ARG A 201 10.42 -3.90 -13.09
N ARG A 202 10.03 -3.70 -14.36
CA ARG A 202 10.97 -3.62 -15.49
C ARG A 202 11.93 -2.44 -15.33
N ALA A 203 11.40 -1.25 -15.10
CA ALA A 203 12.20 -0.05 -14.91
C ALA A 203 13.15 -0.20 -13.72
N LEU A 204 12.69 -0.80 -12.61
CA LEU A 204 13.54 -1.10 -11.47
C LEU A 204 14.66 -2.10 -11.80
N ALA A 205 14.37 -3.14 -12.60
CA ALA A 205 15.38 -4.10 -13.03
C ALA A 205 16.47 -3.43 -13.87
N GLU A 206 16.12 -2.52 -14.76
CA GLU A 206 17.06 -1.73 -15.56
C GLU A 206 17.94 -0.83 -14.67
N LEU A 207 17.34 -0.15 -13.69
CA LEU A 207 18.10 0.67 -12.73
C LEU A 207 19.07 -0.17 -11.89
N ILE A 208 18.65 -1.35 -11.43
CA ILE A 208 19.50 -2.28 -10.69
C ILE A 208 20.62 -2.81 -11.60
N GLN A 209 20.33 -3.14 -12.86
CA GLN A 209 21.34 -3.64 -13.81
C GLN A 209 22.44 -2.60 -14.07
N ALA A 210 22.07 -1.31 -14.14
CA ALA A 210 23.01 -0.21 -14.39
C ALA A 210 23.76 0.28 -13.14
N ALA A 211 23.32 -0.11 -11.94
CA ALA A 211 23.90 0.37 -10.69
C ALA A 211 25.31 -0.21 -10.42
N PRO A 212 26.26 0.58 -9.90
CA PRO A 212 27.53 0.05 -9.42
C PRO A 212 27.30 -0.94 -8.27
N ALA A 213 27.84 -2.17 -8.38
CA ALA A 213 27.67 -3.20 -7.36
C ALA A 213 28.14 -2.73 -5.96
N SER A 214 29.16 -1.88 -5.91
CA SER A 214 29.70 -1.29 -4.67
C SER A 214 28.73 -0.37 -3.94
N ASP A 215 27.72 0.18 -4.62
CA ASP A 215 26.72 1.06 -4.00
C ASP A 215 25.53 0.28 -3.40
N LEU A 216 25.35 -0.98 -3.79
CA LEU A 216 24.14 -1.74 -3.49
C LEU A 216 23.89 -1.89 -1.99
N GLU A 217 24.91 -2.21 -1.18
CA GLU A 217 24.73 -2.34 0.27
C GLU A 217 24.26 -1.04 0.92
N ARG A 218 24.90 0.08 0.57
CA ARG A 218 24.50 1.41 1.06
C ARG A 218 23.08 1.75 0.63
N ILE A 219 22.74 1.52 -0.64
CA ILE A 219 21.39 1.73 -1.16
C ILE A 219 20.37 0.85 -0.42
N TRP A 220 20.70 -0.41 -0.17
CA TRP A 220 19.84 -1.37 0.50
C TRP A 220 19.53 -1.00 1.95
N SER A 221 20.47 -0.34 2.63
CA SER A 221 20.29 0.15 4.00
C SER A 221 19.30 1.32 4.15
N THR A 222 18.78 1.85 3.03
CA THR A 222 17.76 2.89 3.01
C THR A 222 16.35 2.29 2.89
N GLU A 223 15.32 3.15 2.84
CA GLU A 223 13.94 2.73 2.61
C GLU A 223 13.73 1.92 1.32
N PHE A 224 14.65 2.03 0.36
CA PHE A 224 14.63 1.25 -0.87
C PHE A 224 14.60 -0.26 -0.61
N GLY A 225 15.39 -0.76 0.34
CA GLY A 225 15.45 -2.20 0.63
C GLY A 225 14.08 -2.75 1.06
N ASP A 226 13.36 -2.01 1.90
CA ASP A 226 12.00 -2.37 2.32
C ASP A 226 11.01 -2.35 1.16
N ARG A 227 11.10 -1.35 0.28
CA ARG A 227 10.15 -1.20 -0.86
C ARG A 227 10.41 -2.23 -1.93
N TYR A 228 11.68 -2.56 -2.17
CA TYR A 228 12.08 -3.67 -3.02
C TYR A 228 11.49 -4.99 -2.51
N TRP A 229 11.59 -5.27 -1.21
CA TRP A 229 11.03 -6.51 -0.66
C TRP A 229 9.51 -6.54 -0.68
N ALA A 230 8.83 -5.39 -0.61
CA ALA A 230 7.39 -5.31 -0.84
C ALA A 230 7.04 -5.79 -2.27
N LEU A 231 7.79 -5.35 -3.29
CA LEU A 231 7.63 -5.85 -4.66
C LEU A 231 7.88 -7.35 -4.76
N VAL A 232 8.98 -7.85 -4.20
CA VAL A 232 9.32 -9.28 -4.29
C VAL A 232 8.26 -10.15 -3.58
N ARG A 233 7.66 -9.66 -2.50
CA ARG A 233 6.62 -10.38 -1.76
C ARG A 233 5.22 -10.17 -2.33
N SER A 234 5.04 -9.29 -3.31
CA SER A 234 3.70 -9.00 -3.83
C SER A 234 3.11 -10.15 -4.64
N GLY A 235 3.94 -11.07 -5.15
CA GLY A 235 3.47 -12.16 -5.99
C GLY A 235 3.38 -11.81 -7.48
N ILE A 236 3.86 -10.63 -7.89
CA ILE A 236 3.90 -10.16 -9.30
C ILE A 236 4.63 -11.13 -10.24
N GLN A 237 5.37 -12.09 -9.67
CA GLN A 237 6.04 -13.15 -10.41
C GLN A 237 5.08 -14.17 -11.04
N LYS A 238 3.78 -14.16 -10.67
CA LYS A 238 2.74 -14.98 -11.30
C LYS A 238 2.32 -14.45 -12.67
N GLU A 239 2.51 -13.15 -12.91
CA GLU A 239 2.13 -12.53 -14.17
C GLU A 239 2.98 -13.04 -15.33
N GLY A 240 2.34 -13.16 -16.49
CA GLY A 240 3.04 -13.47 -17.73
C GLY A 240 4.14 -12.46 -18.01
N LEU A 241 5.31 -12.94 -18.44
CA LEU A 241 6.40 -12.06 -18.83
C LEU A 241 6.26 -11.69 -20.30
N GLY A 242 6.17 -10.39 -20.58
CA GLY A 242 6.38 -9.87 -21.93
C GLY A 242 7.83 -10.08 -22.37
N GLN A 243 8.09 -9.87 -23.67
CA GLN A 243 9.41 -10.13 -24.26
C GLN A 243 10.56 -9.41 -23.53
N ALA A 244 10.40 -8.12 -23.22
CA ALA A 244 11.45 -7.35 -22.54
C ALA A 244 11.78 -7.90 -21.14
N ASP A 245 10.76 -8.24 -20.35
CA ASP A 245 10.95 -8.85 -19.02
C ASP A 245 11.58 -10.24 -19.11
N GLN A 246 11.23 -11.01 -20.14
CA GLN A 246 11.83 -12.32 -20.41
C GLN A 246 13.33 -12.19 -20.73
N GLU A 247 13.71 -11.24 -21.59
CA GLU A 247 15.10 -10.96 -21.94
C GLU A 247 15.92 -10.52 -20.72
N ILE A 248 15.37 -9.64 -19.88
CA ILE A 248 15.99 -9.22 -18.61
C ILE A 248 16.22 -10.42 -17.69
N LYS A 249 15.19 -11.25 -17.49
CA LYS A 249 15.26 -12.44 -16.65
C LYS A 249 16.31 -13.43 -17.16
N GLU A 250 16.33 -13.70 -18.46
CA GLU A 250 17.27 -14.63 -19.09
C GLU A 250 18.70 -14.14 -18.99
N ALA A 251 18.96 -12.86 -19.26
CA ALA A 251 20.28 -12.26 -19.13
C ALA A 251 20.81 -12.35 -17.69
N ALA A 252 19.99 -11.99 -16.70
CA ALA A 252 20.35 -12.07 -15.29
C ALA A 252 20.58 -13.53 -14.84
N THR A 253 19.73 -14.47 -15.28
CA THR A 253 19.88 -15.90 -14.97
C THR A 253 21.14 -16.48 -15.61
N HIS A 254 21.43 -16.14 -16.87
CA HIS A 254 22.64 -16.57 -17.56
C HIS A 254 23.89 -16.08 -16.80
N GLN A 255 23.89 -14.83 -16.33
CA GLN A 255 25.01 -14.27 -15.57
C GLN A 255 25.28 -15.02 -14.26
N LEU A 256 24.24 -15.52 -13.59
CA LEU A 256 24.36 -16.33 -12.37
C LEU A 256 24.74 -17.79 -12.63
N SER A 257 24.67 -18.23 -13.88
CA SER A 257 25.09 -19.58 -14.27
C SER A 257 26.62 -19.69 -14.39
N PRO A 258 27.19 -20.90 -14.32
CA PRO A 258 28.62 -21.10 -14.53
C PRO A 258 29.15 -20.57 -15.87
N SER A 259 28.34 -20.59 -16.93
CA SER A 259 28.75 -20.08 -18.26
C SER A 259 28.75 -18.55 -18.34
N GLY A 260 28.03 -17.86 -17.45
CA GLY A 260 27.99 -16.40 -17.38
C GLY A 260 28.90 -15.78 -16.32
N GLY A 261 29.75 -16.58 -15.67
CA GLY A 261 30.67 -16.14 -14.61
C GLY A 261 30.18 -16.39 -13.18
N GLY A 262 28.90 -16.76 -13.01
CA GLY A 262 28.32 -17.16 -11.73
C GLY A 262 28.36 -16.07 -10.66
N PHE A 263 28.26 -16.50 -9.40
CA PHE A 263 28.33 -15.61 -8.22
C PHE A 263 29.71 -14.94 -8.02
N GLY A 264 30.73 -15.29 -8.82
CA GLY A 264 32.04 -14.63 -8.82
C GLY A 264 32.13 -13.41 -9.75
N SER A 265 31.09 -13.15 -10.56
CA SER A 265 31.06 -11.99 -11.46
C SER A 265 30.86 -10.67 -10.70
N PRO A 266 31.50 -9.55 -11.11
CA PRO A 266 31.32 -8.24 -10.47
C PRO A 266 29.86 -7.76 -10.40
N THR A 267 29.01 -8.17 -11.34
CA THR A 267 27.59 -7.79 -11.41
C THR A 267 26.66 -8.90 -10.91
N ALA A 268 27.20 -9.97 -10.32
CA ALA A 268 26.39 -11.12 -9.88
C ALA A 268 25.33 -10.70 -8.85
N LEU A 269 25.66 -9.75 -7.97
CA LEU A 269 24.71 -9.25 -6.99
C LEU A 269 23.54 -8.51 -7.67
N ASN A 270 23.81 -7.65 -8.66
CA ASN A 270 22.77 -6.98 -9.46
C ASN A 270 21.85 -8.02 -10.13
N ALA A 271 22.45 -9.01 -10.80
CA ALA A 271 21.71 -10.08 -11.44
C ALA A 271 20.86 -10.87 -10.44
N PHE A 272 21.38 -11.11 -9.24
CA PHE A 272 20.65 -11.80 -8.16
C PHE A 272 19.43 -10.99 -7.69
N LEU A 273 19.59 -9.68 -7.48
CA LEU A 273 18.48 -8.78 -7.16
C LEU A 273 17.45 -8.71 -8.29
N ILE A 274 17.87 -8.81 -9.54
CA ILE A 274 16.95 -8.84 -10.67
C ILE A 274 16.13 -10.13 -10.67
N VAL A 275 16.77 -11.29 -10.62
CA VAL A 275 16.06 -12.58 -10.71
C VAL A 275 15.06 -12.78 -9.55
N MET A 276 15.32 -12.25 -8.35
CA MET A 276 14.35 -12.33 -7.24
C MET A 276 13.01 -11.63 -7.55
N MET A 277 12.97 -10.64 -8.44
CA MET A 277 11.72 -10.01 -8.89
C MET A 277 10.96 -10.83 -9.94
N TYR A 278 11.58 -11.88 -10.49
CA TYR A 278 11.07 -12.66 -11.63
C TYR A 278 10.87 -14.16 -11.34
N PHE A 279 11.39 -14.65 -10.22
CA PHE A 279 11.15 -16.00 -9.72
C PHE A 279 10.16 -15.95 -8.58
N MET A 280 9.18 -16.86 -8.62
CA MET A 280 8.25 -17.07 -7.51
C MET A 280 9.02 -17.27 -6.20
N PRO A 281 8.53 -16.74 -5.06
CA PRO A 281 9.00 -17.16 -3.75
C PRO A 281 9.02 -18.69 -3.64
N GLY A 282 10.10 -19.26 -3.08
CA GLY A 282 10.36 -20.70 -3.07
C GLY A 282 10.88 -21.30 -4.39
N GLY A 283 10.82 -20.57 -5.51
CA GLY A 283 11.16 -21.04 -6.85
C GLY A 283 12.65 -20.92 -7.23
N MET A 284 13.49 -20.44 -6.32
CA MET A 284 14.92 -20.26 -6.54
C MET A 284 15.71 -20.75 -5.33
N ARG A 285 16.74 -21.56 -5.58
CA ARG A 285 17.62 -22.08 -4.54
C ARG A 285 19.07 -21.81 -4.89
N VAL A 286 19.77 -21.13 -3.99
CA VAL A 286 21.22 -20.90 -4.10
C VAL A 286 21.91 -21.94 -3.23
N GLU A 287 22.84 -22.70 -3.81
CA GLU A 287 23.68 -23.61 -3.02
C GLU A 287 24.69 -22.83 -2.18
N ALA A 288 24.78 -23.16 -0.89
CA ALA A 288 25.65 -22.48 0.08
C ALA A 288 25.51 -20.94 0.04
N PRO A 289 24.30 -20.40 0.27
CA PRO A 289 24.01 -18.97 0.10
C PRO A 289 24.88 -18.10 1.02
N GLU A 290 25.28 -18.59 2.19
CA GLU A 290 26.21 -17.92 3.10
C GLU A 290 27.61 -17.67 2.51
N GLN A 291 27.99 -18.37 1.45
CA GLN A 291 29.26 -18.16 0.75
C GLN A 291 29.13 -17.26 -0.48
N LYS A 292 27.90 -16.98 -0.93
CA LYS A 292 27.60 -16.33 -2.21
C LYS A 292 26.83 -15.03 -2.09
N LEU A 293 26.06 -14.86 -1.01
CA LEU A 293 25.25 -13.70 -0.74
C LEU A 293 25.81 -12.90 0.42
N PRO A 294 25.76 -11.56 0.35
CA PRO A 294 26.14 -10.73 1.47
C PRO A 294 25.17 -10.88 2.65
N SER A 295 25.67 -10.71 3.87
CA SER A 295 24.91 -10.93 5.11
C SER A 295 23.65 -10.07 5.21
N TRP A 296 23.70 -8.83 4.70
CA TRP A 296 22.55 -7.92 4.70
C TRP A 296 21.39 -8.37 3.79
N LEU A 297 21.65 -9.27 2.83
CA LEU A 297 20.61 -9.83 1.95
C LEU A 297 20.17 -11.22 2.37
N LEU A 298 21.09 -11.98 2.98
CA LEU A 298 20.96 -13.41 3.24
C LEU A 298 19.68 -13.77 4.01
N GLU A 299 19.38 -13.06 5.09
CA GLU A 299 18.23 -13.39 5.94
C GLU A 299 16.90 -13.21 5.20
N SER A 300 16.72 -12.06 4.55
CA SER A 300 15.51 -11.78 3.77
C SER A 300 15.36 -12.74 2.57
N TYR A 301 16.46 -13.10 1.92
CA TYR A 301 16.47 -14.14 0.89
C TYR A 301 15.94 -15.48 1.43
N ARG A 302 16.48 -15.95 2.56
CA ARG A 302 16.05 -17.22 3.16
C ARG A 302 14.57 -17.23 3.51
N GLN A 303 14.07 -16.15 4.11
CA GLN A 303 12.66 -16.01 4.47
C GLN A 303 11.74 -16.14 3.26
N VAL A 304 12.12 -15.55 2.11
CA VAL A 304 11.27 -15.53 0.91
C VAL A 304 11.45 -16.78 0.05
N PHE A 305 12.67 -17.28 -0.11
CA PHE A 305 12.99 -18.31 -1.09
C PHE A 305 13.32 -19.68 -0.51
N GLU A 306 13.68 -19.79 0.77
CA GLU A 306 14.00 -21.09 1.40
C GLU A 306 12.92 -21.56 2.39
N GLN A 307 12.26 -20.63 3.10
CA GLN A 307 11.24 -20.95 4.11
C GLN A 307 9.83 -21.07 3.54
N ALA A 308 9.60 -20.60 2.31
CA ALA A 308 8.35 -20.82 1.58
C ALA A 308 8.28 -22.28 1.07
N GLN A 309 7.91 -23.22 1.95
CA GLN A 309 7.55 -24.57 1.51
C GLN A 309 6.27 -24.50 0.64
N PRO A 310 6.19 -25.24 -0.47
CA PRO A 310 4.94 -25.36 -1.21
C PRO A 310 3.94 -26.10 -0.33
N THR A 311 2.83 -25.45 0.00
CA THR A 311 1.62 -26.15 0.45
C THR A 311 1.25 -27.11 -0.68
N SER A 312 1.55 -28.38 -0.49
CA SER A 312 1.11 -29.44 -1.39
C SER A 312 -0.42 -29.49 -1.32
N VAL A 313 -1.09 -29.26 -2.44
CA VAL A 313 -2.49 -29.65 -2.67
C VAL A 313 -2.51 -30.55 -3.89
#